data_AF-A0A356ITL2-F1
#
_entry.id   AF-A0A356ITL2-F1
#
_cell.length_a   1.000
_cell.length_b   1.000
_cell.length_c   1.000
_cell.angle_alpha   90.00
_cell.angle_beta   90.00
_cell.angle_gamma   90.00
#
_symmetry.space_group_name_H-M   'P 1'
#
loop_
_entity.id
_entity.type
_entity.pdbx_description
1 polymer ?
#
loop_
_entity_poly.entity_id
_entity_poly.type
_entity_poly.pdbx_seq_one_letter_code
_entity_poly.pdbx_strand_id
1 'polypeptide(L)'
;MILGGYGAVGKHIATELAKIYPNQIIVAGRNGEKASSLASALNNTVIPLAFDLDTLSENDARLNDVAILIMCIEARNAPTAKQCAQRGIHYLDTSASYDYLKEIERLHN
;
A
#
# COMPACT_ATOMS: atom_id res chain seq x y z
N MET A 1 4.48 -5.19 0.16
CA MET A 1 4.10 -4.04 -0.68
C MET A 1 2.99 -3.25 0.00
N ILE A 2 3.04 -1.93 -0.04
CA ILE A 2 2.02 -1.03 0.52
C ILE A 2 1.42 -0.23 -0.63
N LEU A 3 0.15 -0.49 -0.95
CA LEU A 3 -0.61 0.29 -1.95
C LEU A 3 -1.25 1.51 -1.29
N GLY A 4 -1.07 2.68 -1.91
CA GLY A 4 -1.31 3.95 -1.22
C GLY A 4 -0.17 4.28 -0.25
N GLY A 5 1.03 3.74 -0.48
CA GLY A 5 2.18 3.82 0.44
C GLY A 5 2.70 5.24 0.72
N TYR A 6 2.34 6.24 -0.10
CA TYR A 6 2.66 7.65 0.14
C TYR A 6 1.46 8.49 0.62
N GLY A 7 0.31 7.86 0.88
CA GLY A 7 -0.82 8.46 1.60
C GLY A 7 -0.56 8.52 3.11
N ALA A 8 -1.46 9.14 3.89
CA ALA A 8 -1.24 9.36 5.32
C ALA A 8 -0.94 8.07 6.11
N VAL A 9 -1.81 7.07 6.01
CA VAL A 9 -1.67 5.77 6.70
C VAL A 9 -0.49 4.97 6.13
N GLY A 10 -0.45 4.80 4.80
CA GLY A 10 0.59 4.02 4.14
C GLY A 10 2.00 4.56 4.41
N LYS A 11 2.17 5.88 4.46
CA LYS A 11 3.46 6.52 4.78
C LYS A 11 3.92 6.20 6.19
N HIS A 12 3.01 6.24 7.16
CA HIS A 12 3.32 5.89 8.55
C HIS A 12 3.78 4.44 8.67
N ILE A 13 3.02 3.51 8.08
CA ILE A 13 3.37 2.08 8.04
C ILE A 13 4.73 1.87 7.36
N ALA A 14 4.95 2.49 6.20
CA ALA A 14 6.21 2.39 5.47
C ALA A 14 7.39 2.88 6.30
N THR A 15 7.23 4.00 7.02
CA THR A 15 8.29 4.59 7.86
C THR A 15 8.67 3.67 9.01
N GLU A 16 7.71 3.06 9.69
CA GLU A 16 8.00 2.16 10.80
C GLU A 16 8.57 0.82 10.32
N LEU A 17 8.00 0.24 9.25
CA LEU A 17 8.51 -1.01 8.71
C LEU A 17 9.90 -0.87 8.10
N ALA A 18 10.24 0.27 7.49
CA ALA A 18 11.56 0.49 6.90
C ALA A 18 12.70 0.49 7.92
N LYS A 19 12.42 0.83 9.20
CA LYS A 19 13.40 0.75 10.29
C LYS A 19 13.76 -0.69 10.63
N ILE A 20 12.80 -1.61 10.46
CA ILE A 20 12.93 -3.02 10.84
C ILE A 20 13.37 -3.88 9.64
N TYR A 21 12.84 -3.55 8.46
CA TYR A 21 13.02 -4.30 7.22
C TYR A 21 13.48 -3.38 6.07
N PRO A 22 14.68 -2.76 6.18
CA PRO A 22 15.19 -1.88 5.15
C PRO A 22 15.32 -2.62 3.82
N ASN A 23 15.02 -1.92 2.73
CA ASN A 23 15.07 -2.38 1.33
C ASN A 23 14.11 -3.54 1.00
N GLN A 24 13.16 -3.87 1.88
CA GLN A 24 12.14 -4.90 1.64
C GLN A 24 10.73 -4.31 1.45
N ILE A 25 10.56 -3.03 1.76
CA ILE A 25 9.25 -2.37 1.71
C ILE A 25 9.08 -1.67 0.37
N ILE A 26 8.13 -2.15 -0.44
CA ILE A 26 7.71 -1.47 -1.66
C ILE A 26 6.58 -0.49 -1.33
N VAL A 27 6.79 0.80 -1.60
CA VAL A 27 5.75 1.85 -1.52
C VAL A 27 5.19 2.11 -2.91
N ALA A 28 3.92 1.75 -3.11
CA ALA A 28 3.31 1.68 -4.43
C ALA A 28 2.07 2.59 -4.58
N GLY A 29 1.92 3.17 -5.76
CA GLY A 29 0.75 3.94 -6.16
C GLY A 29 0.91 4.58 -7.54
N ARG A 30 -0.16 5.22 -8.04
CA ARG A 30 -0.20 5.76 -9.42
C ARG A 30 0.85 6.84 -9.71
N ASN A 31 1.27 7.60 -8.70
CA ASN A 31 2.24 8.67 -8.86
C ASN A 31 3.63 8.19 -8.43
N GLY A 32 4.46 7.86 -9.42
CA GLY A 32 5.85 7.43 -9.20
C GLY A 32 6.73 8.50 -8.54
N GLU A 33 6.53 9.79 -8.84
CA GLU A 33 7.30 10.88 -8.23
C GLU A 33 7.06 10.99 -6.72
N LYS A 34 5.81 10.81 -6.27
CA LYS A 34 5.47 10.77 -4.85
C LYS A 34 6.07 9.57 -4.15
N ALA A 35 6.07 8.40 -4.80
CA ALA A 35 6.73 7.21 -4.29
C ALA A 35 8.25 7.44 -4.14
N SER A 36 8.91 7.97 -5.19
CA SER A 36 10.34 8.29 -5.17
C SER A 36 10.70 9.35 -4.14
N SER A 37 9.85 10.38 -3.98
CA SER A 37 10.02 11.42 -2.97
C SER A 37 9.97 10.85 -1.55
N LEU A 38 9.04 9.92 -1.29
CA LEU A 38 8.99 9.21 -0.01
C LEU A 38 10.22 8.33 0.19
N ALA A 39 10.65 7.60 -0.84
CA ALA A 39 11.86 6.79 -0.77
C ALA A 39 13.08 7.64 -0.40
N SER A 40 13.27 8.78 -1.05
CA SER A 40 14.33 9.73 -0.74
C SER A 40 14.25 10.27 0.70
N ALA A 41 13.05 10.63 1.16
CA ALA A 41 12.83 11.09 2.53
C ALA A 41 13.14 10.01 3.60
N LEU A 42 13.04 8.73 3.22
CA LEU A 42 13.39 7.59 4.05
C LEU A 42 14.80 7.05 3.76
N ASN A 43 15.71 7.89 3.27
CA ASN A 43 17.10 7.52 2.95
C ASN A 43 17.22 6.31 2.00
N ASN A 44 16.27 6.18 1.07
CA ASN A 44 16.14 5.07 0.11
C ASN A 44 16.04 3.68 0.76
N THR A 45 15.56 3.59 2.00
CA THR A 45 15.31 2.32 2.70
C THR A 45 14.02 1.63 2.25
N VAL A 46 13.24 2.26 1.36
CA VAL A 46 12.04 1.69 0.73
C VAL A 46 12.16 1.76 -0.79
N ILE A 47 11.49 0.84 -1.47
CA ILE A 47 11.50 0.71 -2.93
C ILE A 47 10.28 1.46 -3.48
N PRO A 48 10.45 2.54 -4.26
CA PRO A 48 9.33 3.22 -4.89
C PRO A 48 8.82 2.43 -6.10
N LEU A 49 7.48 2.36 -6.28
CA LEU A 49 6.87 1.72 -7.43
C LEU A 49 5.67 2.51 -7.97
N ALA A 50 5.73 2.90 -9.24
CA ALA A 50 4.56 3.37 -9.96
C ALA A 50 3.65 2.16 -10.29
N PHE A 51 2.46 2.14 -9.70
CA PHE A 51 1.55 1.01 -9.79
C PHE A 51 0.09 1.48 -9.76
N ASP A 52 -0.68 1.02 -10.75
CA ASP A 52 -2.11 1.26 -10.82
C ASP A 52 -2.85 -0.08 -10.78
N LEU A 53 -3.75 -0.20 -9.80
CA LEU A 53 -4.60 -1.38 -9.63
C LEU A 53 -5.52 -1.61 -10.83
N ASP A 54 -5.97 -0.54 -11.49
CA ASP A 54 -6.85 -0.66 -12.66
C ASP A 54 -6.12 -1.25 -13.88
N THR A 55 -4.79 -1.30 -13.84
CA THR A 55 -3.94 -1.89 -14.88
C THR A 55 -3.42 -3.29 -14.52
N LEU A 56 -3.85 -3.84 -13.39
CA LEU A 56 -3.33 -5.11 -12.86
C LEU A 56 -3.79 -6.29 -13.73
N SER A 57 -2.84 -6.95 -14.37
CA SER A 57 -3.08 -8.19 -15.11
C SER A 57 -2.92 -9.43 -14.22
N GLU A 58 -3.53 -10.55 -14.63
CA GLU A 58 -3.40 -11.85 -13.93
C GLU A 58 -1.96 -12.36 -13.82
N ASN A 59 -1.03 -11.89 -14.65
CA ASN A 59 0.38 -12.32 -14.63
C ASN A 59 1.35 -11.16 -14.40
N ASP A 60 0.94 -10.11 -13.69
CA ASP A 60 1.80 -8.97 -13.42
C ASP A 60 3.01 -9.36 -12.56
N ALA A 61 4.19 -9.37 -13.20
CA ALA A 61 5.44 -9.79 -12.57
C ALA A 61 5.83 -8.94 -11.35
N ARG A 62 5.29 -7.73 -11.20
CA ARG A 62 5.55 -6.86 -10.04
C ARG A 62 5.01 -7.44 -8.73
N LEU A 63 4.13 -8.44 -8.80
CA LEU A 63 3.60 -9.15 -7.64
C LEU A 63 4.34 -10.44 -7.29
N ASN A 64 5.25 -10.93 -8.14
CA ASN A 64 5.87 -12.26 -7.97
C ASN A 64 6.63 -12.41 -6.65
N ASP A 65 7.33 -11.35 -6.21
CA ASP A 65 8.14 -11.36 -5.00
C ASP A 65 7.44 -10.70 -3.80
N VAL A 66 6.11 -10.51 -3.88
CA VAL A 66 5.34 -9.86 -2.83
C VAL A 66 4.74 -10.90 -1.89
N ALA A 67 5.29 -11.03 -0.67
CA ALA A 67 4.72 -11.92 0.34
C ALA A 67 3.44 -11.37 1.00
N ILE A 68 3.39 -10.05 1.22
CA ILE A 68 2.29 -9.36 1.88
C ILE A 68 1.94 -8.09 1.10
N LEU A 69 0.66 -7.88 0.81
CA LEU A 69 0.09 -6.66 0.28
C LEU A 69 -0.75 -5.96 1.34
N ILE A 70 -0.33 -4.75 1.72
CA ILE A 70 -1.06 -3.85 2.63
C ILE A 70 -1.81 -2.83 1.78
N MET A 71 -3.14 -2.85 1.83
CA MET A 71 -4.02 -1.92 1.13
C MET A 71 -4.34 -0.72 2.02
N CYS A 72 -3.88 0.46 1.60
CA CYS A 72 -4.16 1.74 2.27
C CYS A 72 -4.96 2.69 1.36
N ILE A 73 -5.82 2.15 0.49
CA ILE A 73 -6.69 2.92 -0.41
C ILE A 73 -8.14 2.51 -0.14
N GLU A 74 -9.01 3.49 0.06
CA GLU A 74 -10.46 3.30 0.16
C GLU A 74 -11.07 3.19 -1.25
N ALA A 75 -11.10 1.98 -1.83
CA ALA A 75 -12.07 1.53 -2.85
C ALA A 75 -11.59 0.26 -3.59
N ARG A 76 -12.56 -0.60 -3.97
CA ARG A 76 -12.40 -1.74 -4.91
C ARG A 76 -11.37 -2.79 -4.46
N ASN A 77 -11.48 -3.23 -3.20
CA ASN A 77 -10.53 -4.14 -2.56
C ASN A 77 -10.74 -5.62 -2.92
N ALA A 78 -11.96 -6.04 -3.26
CA ALA A 78 -12.29 -7.46 -3.47
C ALA A 78 -11.56 -8.10 -4.67
N PRO A 79 -11.46 -7.47 -5.87
CA PRO A 79 -10.68 -8.03 -6.97
C PRO A 79 -9.19 -8.16 -6.62
N THR A 80 -8.61 -7.15 -5.95
CA THR A 80 -7.21 -7.18 -5.51
C THR A 80 -6.96 -8.28 -4.48
N ALA A 81 -7.84 -8.42 -3.50
CA ALA A 81 -7.76 -9.49 -2.49
C ALA A 81 -7.86 -10.88 -3.14
N LYS A 82 -8.75 -11.06 -4.13
CA LYS A 82 -8.86 -12.30 -4.92
C LYS A 82 -7.56 -12.62 -5.66
N GLN A 83 -6.98 -11.63 -6.33
CA GLN A 83 -5.70 -11.77 -7.04
C GLN A 83 -4.56 -12.14 -6.06
N CYS A 84 -4.53 -11.52 -4.87
CA CYS A 84 -3.57 -11.88 -3.82
C CYS A 84 -3.74 -13.33 -3.37
N ALA A 85 -4.97 -13.76 -3.08
CA ALA A 85 -5.28 -15.12 -2.66
C ALA A 85 -4.86 -16.16 -3.71
N GLN A 86 -5.12 -15.90 -5.00
CA GLN A 86 -4.72 -16.79 -6.10
C GLN A 86 -3.20 -16.94 -6.25
N ARG A 87 -2.41 -15.97 -5.78
CA ARG A 87 -0.94 -15.97 -5.82
C ARG A 87 -0.28 -16.38 -4.50
N GLY A 88 -1.07 -16.69 -3.47
CA GLY A 88 -0.54 -16.96 -2.12
C GLY A 88 0.02 -15.70 -1.42
N ILE A 89 -0.38 -14.51 -1.85
CA ILE A 89 0.01 -13.24 -1.23
C ILE A 89 -0.93 -12.96 -0.07
N HIS A 90 -0.39 -12.70 1.12
CA HIS A 90 -1.20 -12.27 2.25
C HIS A 90 -1.74 -10.86 2.02
N TYR A 91 -3.03 -10.68 2.27
CA TYR A 91 -3.72 -9.40 2.08
C TYR A 91 -4.10 -8.80 3.43
N LEU A 92 -3.65 -7.58 3.69
CA LEU A 92 -4.03 -6.79 4.86
C LEU A 92 -4.70 -5.50 4.39
N ASP A 93 -5.94 -5.28 4.81
CA ASP A 93 -6.69 -4.07 4.48
C ASP A 93 -6.72 -3.13 5.68
N THR A 94 -6.25 -1.91 5.50
CA THR A 94 -6.28 -0.88 6.55
C THR A 94 -7.40 0.13 6.33
N SER A 95 -8.23 -0.04 5.30
CA SER A 95 -9.41 0.81 5.13
C SER A 95 -10.39 0.55 6.28
N ALA A 96 -10.57 1.55 7.14
CA ALA A 96 -11.78 1.65 7.92
C ALA A 96 -12.92 1.97 6.96
N SER A 97 -14.14 1.48 7.22
CA SER A 97 -15.28 1.95 6.42
C SER A 97 -15.38 3.47 6.58
N TYR A 98 -15.65 4.18 5.49
CA TYR A 98 -15.93 5.62 5.51
C TYR A 98 -16.94 6.00 6.61
N ASP A 99 -17.91 5.13 6.87
CA ASP A 99 -18.91 5.28 7.92
C ASP A 99 -18.29 5.28 9.33
N TYR A 100 -17.30 4.43 9.60
CA TYR A 100 -16.60 4.37 10.89
C TYR A 100 -15.73 5.61 11.13
N LEU A 101 -15.03 6.09 10.10
CA LEU A 101 -14.24 7.32 10.20
C LEU A 101 -15.13 8.55 10.44
N LYS A 102 -16.29 8.61 9.76
CA LYS A 102 -17.28 9.67 9.95
C LYS A 102 -17.90 9.65 11.34
N GLU A 103 -18.08 8.48 11.95
CA GLU A 103 -18.50 8.37 13.35
C GLU A 103 -17.45 8.93 14.32
N ILE A 104 -16.16 8.69 14.08
CA ILE A 104 -15.08 9.24 14.91
C ILE A 104 -14.94 10.76 14.73
N GLU A 105 -15.06 11.26 13.50
CA GLU A 105 -15.03 12.71 13.24
C GLU A 105 -16.18 13.44 13.95
N ARG A 106 -17.34 12.81 14.11
CA ARG A 106 -18.47 13.35 14.89
C ARG A 106 -18.21 13.44 16.39
N LEU A 107 -17.21 12.73 16.93
CA LEU A 107 -16.85 12.80 18.35
C LEU A 107 -15.98 14.03 18.69
N HIS A 108 -15.44 14.71 17.67
CA HIS A 108 -14.65 15.93 17.83
C HIS A 108 -15.43 17.21 17.52
N ASN A 109 -16.77 17.12 17.44
CA ASN A 109 -17.69 18.26 17.36
C ASN A 109 -18.55 18.37 18.62
#